data_AF-A0A1G1Z6L3-F1
#
_entry.id   AF-A0A1G1Z6L3-F1
#
_cell.length_a   1.000
_cell.length_b   1.000
_cell.length_c   1.000
_cell.angle_alpha   90.00
_cell.angle_beta   90.00
_cell.angle_gamma   90.00
#
_symmetry.space_group_name_H-M   'P 1'
#
loop_
_entity.id
_entity.type
_entity.pdbx_description
1 polymer ?
#
loop_
_entity_poly.entity_id
_entity_poly.type
_entity_poly.pdbx_seq_one_letter_code
_entity_poly.pdbx_strand_id
1 'polypeptide(L)'
;MRQGIYTLYFMNTSLIKKVLSPYFFVGLFVVVLLLIVLWPMLRTGGSQSVVYFSTGELYVGKLSFFPQLRLTDAYLLVTTKGGEDPSATNFQLAPLRDALWAPREVYLNRDQIIFYGPLDPQSKVAEALRSAQ
;
A
#
# COMPACT_ATOMS: atom_id res chain seq x y z
N MET A 1 63.21 34.63 -7.20
CA MET A 1 62.90 33.68 -8.29
C MET A 1 61.74 32.80 -7.85
N ARG A 2 60.57 33.03 -8.45
CA ARG A 2 59.35 32.20 -8.34
C ARG A 2 59.47 31.07 -9.34
N GLN A 3 59.27 29.81 -8.95
CA GLN A 3 58.56 28.76 -9.69
C GLN A 3 58.70 27.45 -8.90
N GLY A 4 57.59 26.77 -8.58
CA GLY A 4 57.68 25.39 -8.05
C GLY A 4 56.48 24.80 -7.31
N ILE A 5 55.35 25.50 -7.17
CA ILE A 5 54.21 25.03 -6.33
C ILE A 5 53.08 24.34 -7.15
N TYR A 6 53.29 23.99 -8.43
CA TYR A 6 52.19 23.51 -9.29
C TYR A 6 52.21 22.03 -9.70
N THR A 7 52.93 21.15 -9.00
CA THR A 7 53.07 19.75 -9.45
C THR A 7 52.09 18.75 -8.82
N LEU A 8 51.11 19.19 -8.01
CA LEU A 8 50.18 18.27 -7.32
C LEU A 8 48.78 18.13 -7.94
N TYR A 9 48.49 18.80 -9.08
CA TYR A 9 47.19 18.70 -9.76
C TYR A 9 47.22 17.95 -11.10
N PHE A 10 48.30 17.23 -11.43
CA PHE A 10 48.29 16.23 -12.51
C PHE A 10 47.75 14.88 -12.01
N MET A 11 46.57 14.90 -11.35
CA MET A 11 45.85 13.66 -11.14
C MET A 11 45.32 13.22 -12.52
N ASN A 12 46.03 12.26 -13.10
CA ASN A 12 45.76 11.66 -14.40
C ASN A 12 44.26 11.39 -14.57
N THR A 13 43.57 12.20 -15.38
CA THR A 13 42.14 12.10 -15.66
C THR A 13 41.75 10.74 -16.25
N SER A 14 42.72 9.99 -16.78
CA SER A 14 42.57 8.60 -17.22
C SER A 14 42.29 7.63 -16.06
N LEU A 15 42.93 7.82 -14.91
CA LEU A 15 42.74 6.98 -13.72
C LEU A 15 41.40 7.28 -13.05
N ILE A 16 41.02 8.55 -12.96
CA ILE A 16 39.71 8.95 -12.42
C ILE A 16 38.58 8.36 -13.29
N LYS A 17 38.66 8.48 -14.62
CA LYS A 17 37.64 7.90 -15.52
C LYS A 17 37.57 6.38 -15.46
N LYS A 18 38.71 5.67 -15.29
CA LYS A 18 38.74 4.20 -15.16
C LYS A 18 38.11 3.70 -13.86
N VAL A 19 38.28 4.46 -12.78
CA VAL A 19 37.77 4.09 -11.44
C VAL A 19 36.31 4.52 -11.30
N LEU A 20 35.93 5.74 -11.71
CA LEU A 20 34.55 6.26 -11.56
C LEU A 20 33.53 5.57 -12.49
N SER A 21 33.96 5.17 -13.70
CA SER A 21 33.09 4.54 -14.71
C SER A 21 32.35 3.29 -14.21
N PRO A 22 33.03 2.25 -13.66
CA PRO A 22 32.34 1.06 -13.18
C PRO A 22 31.39 1.34 -12.01
N TYR A 23 31.72 2.27 -11.10
CA TYR A 23 30.82 2.62 -9.99
C TYR A 23 29.55 3.34 -10.45
N PHE A 24 29.61 4.09 -11.55
CA PHE A 24 28.41 4.68 -12.16
C PHE A 24 27.46 3.58 -12.65
N PHE A 25 27.98 2.57 -13.34
CA PHE A 25 27.16 1.44 -13.81
C PHE A 25 26.66 0.57 -12.65
N VAL A 26 27.47 0.35 -11.61
CA VAL A 26 27.04 -0.36 -10.40
C VAL A 26 25.95 0.42 -9.67
N GLY A 27 26.12 1.73 -9.50
CA GLY A 27 25.10 2.58 -8.88
C GLY A 27 23.80 2.60 -9.69
N LEU A 28 23.88 2.74 -11.00
CA LEU A 28 22.73 2.66 -11.89
C LEU A 28 22.03 1.30 -11.79
N PHE A 29 22.80 0.21 -11.76
CA PHE A 29 22.27 -1.14 -11.61
C PHE A 29 21.54 -1.33 -10.27
N VAL A 30 22.10 -0.82 -9.18
CA VAL A 30 21.44 -0.84 -7.85
C VAL A 30 20.14 -0.03 -7.87
N VAL A 31 20.14 1.16 -8.49
CA VAL A 31 18.92 1.98 -8.61
C VAL A 31 17.85 1.26 -9.44
N VAL A 32 18.22 0.64 -10.55
CA VAL A 32 17.29 -0.13 -11.40
C VAL A 32 16.75 -1.35 -10.65
N LEU A 33 17.59 -2.07 -9.91
CA LEU A 33 17.15 -3.19 -9.07
C LEU A 33 16.18 -2.72 -7.97
N LEU A 34 16.48 -1.61 -7.30
CA LEU A 34 15.57 -1.01 -6.32
C LEU A 34 14.24 -0.63 -6.96
N LEU A 35 14.24 -0.03 -8.15
CA LEU A 35 13.01 0.29 -8.85
C LEU A 35 12.21 -0.97 -9.20
N ILE A 36 12.84 -2.06 -9.66
CA ILE A 36 12.16 -3.32 -9.98
C ILE A 36 11.53 -3.95 -8.73
N VAL A 37 12.27 -3.97 -7.61
CA VAL A 37 11.80 -4.54 -6.33
C VAL A 37 10.69 -3.68 -5.71
N LEU A 38 10.81 -2.35 -5.80
CA LEU A 38 9.82 -1.41 -5.24
C LEU A 38 8.62 -1.19 -6.18
N TRP A 39 8.74 -1.51 -7.47
CA TRP A 39 7.67 -1.35 -8.47
C TRP A 39 6.32 -1.98 -8.05
N PRO A 40 6.25 -3.25 -7.63
CA PRO A 40 4.99 -3.84 -7.17
C PRO A 40 4.44 -3.14 -5.92
N MET A 41 5.32 -2.69 -5.01
CA MET A 41 4.94 -1.99 -3.78
C MET A 41 4.37 -0.58 -4.06
N LEU A 42 4.85 0.06 -5.13
CA LEU A 42 4.34 1.33 -5.64
C LEU A 42 3.06 1.17 -6.48
N ARG A 43 2.84 0.00 -7.09
CA ARG A 43 1.69 -0.31 -7.96
C ARG A 43 0.50 -0.96 -7.26
N THR A 44 0.57 -1.28 -5.97
CA THR A 44 -0.60 -1.70 -5.21
C THR A 44 -1.58 -0.53 -5.01
N GLY A 45 -2.24 -0.11 -6.09
CA GLY A 45 -3.58 0.46 -6.04
C GLY A 45 -4.48 -0.65 -5.54
N GLY A 46 -4.89 -0.52 -4.27
CA GLY A 46 -5.27 -1.63 -3.40
C GLY A 46 -6.19 -2.66 -4.05
N SER A 47 -5.76 -3.92 -4.01
CA SER A 47 -6.66 -5.05 -4.17
C SER A 47 -7.78 -4.92 -3.14
N GLN A 48 -8.99 -5.27 -3.54
CA GLN A 48 -10.11 -5.35 -2.62
C GLN A 48 -9.71 -6.35 -1.52
N SER A 49 -9.69 -5.89 -0.29
CA SER A 49 -9.13 -6.59 0.85
C SER A 49 -10.09 -6.48 2.02
N VAL A 50 -10.08 -7.51 2.84
CA VAL A 50 -10.76 -7.52 4.13
C VAL A 50 -9.78 -7.11 5.22
N VAL A 51 -10.25 -6.31 6.17
CA VAL A 51 -9.51 -5.93 7.38
C VAL A 51 -10.41 -6.22 8.58
N TYR A 52 -9.95 -7.07 9.48
CA TYR A 52 -10.64 -7.39 10.71
C TYR A 52 -9.95 -6.71 11.89
N PHE A 53 -10.72 -5.91 12.61
CA PHE A 53 -10.25 -5.12 13.73
C PHE A 53 -10.43 -5.86 15.06
N SER A 54 -9.59 -5.49 16.02
CA SER A 54 -9.65 -5.96 17.41
C SER A 54 -10.96 -5.63 18.13
N THR A 55 -11.70 -4.63 17.64
CA THR A 55 -13.05 -4.27 18.09
C THR A 55 -14.11 -5.28 17.68
N GLY A 56 -13.78 -6.21 16.77
CA GLY A 56 -14.71 -7.16 16.18
C GLY A 56 -15.36 -6.67 14.88
N GLU A 57 -15.03 -5.45 14.45
CA GLU A 57 -15.54 -4.87 13.21
C GLU A 57 -14.77 -5.38 11.99
N LEU A 58 -15.49 -5.59 10.90
CA LEU A 58 -14.93 -6.07 9.64
C LEU A 58 -15.17 -5.04 8.54
N TYR A 59 -14.06 -4.52 8.01
CA TYR A 59 -14.08 -3.55 6.92
C TYR A 59 -13.60 -4.20 5.63
N VAL A 60 -14.22 -3.81 4.52
CA VAL A 60 -13.87 -4.28 3.19
C VAL A 60 -13.62 -3.08 2.30
N GLY A 61 -12.48 -3.06 1.61
CA GLY A 61 -12.14 -1.94 0.74
C GLY A 61 -10.81 -2.13 0.04
N LYS A 62 -10.33 -1.11 -0.67
CA LYS A 62 -9.03 -1.13 -1.33
C LYS A 62 -7.95 -0.77 -0.32
N LEU A 63 -7.14 -1.76 0.06
CA LEU A 63 -6.07 -1.57 1.04
C LEU A 63 -4.78 -1.11 0.37
N SER A 64 -4.24 0.02 0.79
CA SER A 64 -2.97 0.57 0.32
C SER A 64 -1.99 0.69 1.48
N PHE A 65 -0.73 0.30 1.28
CA PHE A 65 0.30 0.30 2.33
C PHE A 65 1.19 1.54 2.30
N PHE A 66 1.25 2.27 1.17
CA PHE A 66 2.18 3.36 0.94
C PHE A 66 1.43 4.68 0.64
N PRO A 67 1.82 5.81 1.25
CA PRO A 67 2.89 5.98 2.26
C PRO A 67 2.48 5.51 3.67
N GLN A 68 1.19 5.31 3.91
CA GLN A 68 0.63 4.82 5.17
C GLN A 68 -0.50 3.83 4.89
N LEU A 69 -0.80 2.99 5.88
CA LEU A 69 -1.85 1.98 5.76
C LEU A 69 -3.21 2.68 5.69
N ARG A 70 -3.86 2.63 4.53
CA ARG A 70 -5.16 3.26 4.30
C ARG A 70 -6.12 2.34 3.58
N LEU A 71 -7.40 2.52 3.87
CA LEU A 71 -8.52 1.85 3.22
C LEU A 71 -9.32 2.91 2.44
N THR A 72 -9.51 2.68 1.15
CA THR A 72 -10.36 3.51 0.29
C THR A 72 -11.54 2.69 -0.23
N ASP A 73 -12.63 3.36 -0.63
CA ASP A 73 -13.89 2.70 -1.01
C ASP A 73 -14.33 1.66 0.05
N ALA A 74 -14.27 2.06 1.32
CA ALA A 74 -14.52 1.16 2.45
C ALA A 74 -16.03 0.89 2.62
N TYR A 75 -16.33 -0.34 3.02
CA TYR A 75 -17.65 -0.81 3.44
C TYR A 75 -17.49 -1.47 4.81
N LEU A 76 -18.41 -1.18 5.72
CA LEU A 76 -18.51 -1.84 7.01
C LEU A 76 -19.46 -3.03 6.89
N LEU A 77 -19.03 -4.21 7.33
CA LEU A 77 -19.91 -5.36 7.45
C LEU A 77 -20.72 -5.26 8.73
N VAL A 78 -22.00 -4.96 8.60
CA VAL A 78 -22.95 -4.89 9.71
C VAL A 78 -23.76 -6.18 9.77
N THR A 79 -23.76 -6.81 10.94
CA THR A 79 -24.66 -7.92 11.22
C THR A 79 -25.93 -7.39 11.85
N THR A 80 -27.06 -7.55 11.18
CA THR A 80 -28.38 -7.22 11.71
C THR A 80 -29.13 -8.51 12.04
N LYS A 81 -29.81 -8.53 13.19
CA LYS A 81 -30.77 -9.61 13.48
C LYS A 81 -31.99 -9.38 12.61
N GLY A 82 -32.37 -10.38 11.81
CA GLY A 82 -33.57 -10.32 10.98
C GLY A 82 -34.79 -10.03 11.86
N GLY A 83 -35.62 -9.07 11.44
CA GLY A 83 -36.76 -8.63 12.24
C GLY A 83 -37.78 -9.75 12.54
N GLU A 84 -38.07 -10.61 11.56
CA GLU A 84 -39.10 -11.66 11.67
C GLU A 84 -38.60 -12.97 12.29
N ASP A 85 -37.29 -13.22 12.25
CA ASP A 85 -36.71 -14.45 12.80
C ASP A 85 -35.43 -14.10 13.59
N PRO A 86 -35.47 -14.14 14.93
CA PRO A 86 -34.34 -13.77 15.78
C PRO A 86 -33.12 -14.70 15.61
N SER A 87 -33.29 -15.83 14.90
CA SER A 87 -32.21 -16.74 14.54
C SER A 87 -31.61 -16.46 13.15
N ALA A 88 -32.25 -15.61 12.33
CA ALA A 88 -31.73 -15.21 11.02
C ALA A 88 -30.72 -14.06 11.18
N THR A 89 -29.45 -14.38 10.92
CA THR A 89 -28.37 -13.38 10.89
C THR A 89 -28.27 -12.81 9.48
N ASN A 90 -28.63 -11.55 9.30
CA ASN A 90 -28.47 -10.85 8.02
C ASN A 90 -27.16 -10.06 8.01
N PHE A 91 -26.43 -10.19 6.92
CA PHE A 91 -25.21 -9.44 6.67
C PHE A 91 -25.52 -8.30 5.70
N GLN A 92 -25.21 -7.08 6.11
CA GLN A 92 -25.37 -5.89 5.29
C GLN A 92 -24.03 -5.19 5.14
N LEU A 93 -23.76 -4.68 3.95
CA LEU A 93 -22.58 -3.88 3.67
C LEU A 93 -22.98 -2.41 3.69
N ALA A 94 -22.54 -1.70 4.72
CA ALA A 94 -22.78 -0.27 4.86
C ALA A 94 -21.60 0.50 4.23
N PRO A 95 -21.80 1.21 3.11
CA PRO A 95 -20.75 2.03 2.50
C PRO A 95 -20.31 3.14 3.47
N LEU A 96 -19.01 3.27 3.71
CA LEU A 96 -18.50 4.24 4.69
C LEU A 96 -18.67 5.68 4.24
N ARG A 97 -18.80 5.92 2.93
CA ARG A 97 -19.14 7.23 2.34
C ARG A 97 -20.51 7.76 2.77
N ASP A 98 -21.42 6.87 3.19
CA ASP A 98 -22.78 7.25 3.64
C ASP A 98 -22.85 7.41 5.16
N ALA A 99 -21.75 7.13 5.88
CA ALA A 99 -21.67 7.42 7.30
C ALA A 99 -21.74 8.93 7.55
N LEU A 100 -22.24 9.35 8.72
CA LEU A 100 -22.34 10.76 9.11
C LEU A 100 -21.02 11.56 8.99
N TRP A 101 -19.89 10.86 9.07
CA TRP A 101 -18.53 11.40 9.01
C TRP A 101 -17.82 11.12 7.68
N ALA A 102 -18.51 10.49 6.72
CA ALA A 102 -18.18 10.28 5.30
C ALA A 102 -16.68 10.41 4.94
N PRO A 103 -15.79 9.55 5.48
CA PRO A 103 -14.37 9.68 5.26
C PRO A 103 -14.04 9.38 3.79
N ARG A 104 -13.24 10.25 3.15
CA ARG A 104 -12.71 9.98 1.81
C ARG A 104 -11.70 8.83 1.81
N GLU A 105 -10.83 8.81 2.82
CA GLU A 105 -9.85 7.76 3.06
C GLU A 105 -9.83 7.45 4.56
N VAL A 106 -9.68 6.18 4.92
CA VAL A 106 -9.54 5.78 6.32
C VAL A 106 -8.10 5.35 6.56
N TYR A 107 -7.39 6.05 7.43
CA TYR A 107 -6.07 5.62 7.90
C TYR A 107 -6.24 4.60 9.02
N LEU A 108 -5.65 3.41 8.83
CA LEU A 108 -5.84 2.30 9.77
C LEU A 108 -4.67 2.25 10.75
N ASN A 109 -4.99 2.07 12.03
CA ASN A 109 -3.98 1.75 13.03
C ASN A 109 -3.60 0.27 12.92
N ARG A 110 -2.33 -0.01 12.60
CA ARG A 110 -1.80 -1.38 12.45
C ARG A 110 -1.94 -2.22 13.72
N ASP A 111 -1.83 -1.59 14.89
CA ASP A 111 -1.88 -2.28 16.17
C ASP A 111 -3.30 -2.78 16.51
N GLN A 112 -4.32 -2.24 15.83
CA GLN A 112 -5.71 -2.64 16.02
C GLN A 112 -6.20 -3.64 14.99
N ILE A 113 -5.37 -4.03 14.02
CA ILE A 113 -5.72 -5.00 12.98
C ILE A 113 -5.28 -6.39 13.44
N ILE A 114 -6.24 -7.30 13.58
CA ILE A 114 -5.96 -8.69 13.90
C ILE A 114 -5.50 -9.44 12.64
N PHE A 115 -6.21 -9.24 11.53
CA PHE A 115 -5.81 -9.77 10.23
C PHE A 115 -6.32 -8.91 9.09
N TYR A 116 -5.62 -9.01 7.96
CA TYR A 116 -6.07 -8.49 6.69
C TYR A 116 -5.67 -9.45 5.58
N GLY A 117 -6.38 -9.43 4.46
CA GLY A 117 -6.06 -10.27 3.32
C GLY A 117 -6.79 -9.85 2.05
N PRO A 118 -6.29 -10.26 0.87
CA PRO A 118 -7.00 -10.07 -0.38
C PRO A 118 -8.36 -10.78 -0.30
N LEU A 119 -9.41 -10.08 -0.73
CA LEU A 119 -10.74 -10.64 -0.82
C LEU A 119 -10.81 -11.57 -2.04
N ASP A 120 -11.32 -12.78 -1.84
CA ASP A 120 -11.57 -13.70 -2.95
C ASP A 120 -12.65 -13.10 -3.87
N PRO A 121 -12.38 -12.94 -5.18
CA PRO A 121 -13.38 -12.48 -6.14
C PRO A 121 -14.65 -13.35 -6.18
N GLN A 122 -14.59 -14.62 -5.79
CA GLN A 122 -15.73 -15.53 -5.77
C GLN A 122 -16.46 -15.55 -4.42
N SER A 123 -16.02 -14.76 -3.44
CA SER A 123 -16.69 -14.68 -2.14
C SER A 123 -18.07 -14.03 -2.24
N LYS A 124 -19.01 -14.45 -1.38
CA LYS A 124 -20.35 -13.84 -1.27
C LYS A 124 -20.29 -12.33 -1.00
N VAL A 125 -19.26 -11.87 -0.29
CA VAL A 125 -19.02 -10.44 -0.03
C VAL A 125 -18.60 -9.72 -1.31
N ALA A 126 -17.71 -10.31 -2.12
CA ALA A 126 -17.33 -9.75 -3.41
C ALA A 126 -18.53 -9.71 -4.37
N GLU A 127 -19.38 -10.73 -4.37
CA GLU A 127 -20.62 -10.74 -5.14
C GLU A 127 -21.57 -9.63 -4.70
N ALA A 128 -21.81 -9.47 -3.39
CA ALA A 128 -22.64 -8.41 -2.84
C ALA A 128 -22.10 -7.00 -3.16
N LEU A 129 -20.77 -6.81 -3.19
CA LEU A 129 -20.14 -5.55 -3.55
C LEU A 129 -20.25 -5.23 -5.04
N ARG A 130 -20.31 -6.23 -5.92
CA ARG A 130 -20.58 -6.03 -7.35
C ARG A 130 -22.03 -5.67 -7.62
N SER A 131 -22.98 -6.26 -6.88
CA SER A 131 -24.40 -5.94 -7.03
C SER A 131 -24.81 -4.61 -6.42
N ALA A 132 -24.01 -4.06 -5.50
CA ALA A 132 -24.26 -2.79 -4.82
C ALA A 132 -23.66 -1.57 -5.56
N GLN A 133 -22.84 -1.77 -6.59
CA GLN A 133 -22.30 -0.73 -7.48
C GLN A 133 -23.26 -0.43 -8.63
#